data_AF-A0A1W1BU50-F1
#
_entry.id   AF-A0A1W1BU50-F1
#
_cell.length_a   1.000
_cell.length_b   1.000
_cell.length_c   1.000
_cell.angle_alpha   90.00
_cell.angle_beta   90.00
_cell.angle_gamma   90.00
#
_symmetry.space_group_name_H-M   'P 1'
#
loop_
_entity.id
_entity.type
_entity.pdbx_description
1 polymer ?
#
loop_
_entity_poly.entity_id
_entity_poly.type
_entity_poly.pdbx_seq_one_letter_code
_entity_poly.pdbx_strand_id
1 'polypeptide(L)'
;MPFYAGWGLTTDYRKCERRTRELSLDELVASTLILFPRYISPKTGKFCEVEQTLKELKEEQERYFSDRFYRYKVNLKGYLLPRARKSIRAILKPFKLKI
;
A
#
# COMPACT_ATOMS: atom_id res chain seq x y z
N MET A 1 7.42 -5.44 18.88
CA MET A 1 6.14 -4.76 19.19
C MET A 1 5.76 -3.91 17.98
N PRO A 2 4.50 -3.91 17.50
CA PRO A 2 4.08 -3.17 16.30
C PRO A 2 4.13 -1.64 16.52
N PHE A 3 3.98 -0.86 15.44
CA PHE A 3 4.12 0.61 15.50
C PHE A 3 3.03 1.31 16.32
N TYR A 4 1.81 0.75 16.33
CA TYR A 4 0.63 1.31 17.01
C TYR A 4 0.49 0.94 18.48
N ALA A 5 1.25 -0.05 18.97
CA ALA A 5 1.17 -0.51 20.36
C ALA A 5 1.99 0.40 21.31
N GLY A 6 1.74 0.31 22.62
CA GLY A 6 2.51 1.01 23.65
C GLY A 6 2.26 2.51 23.75
N TRP A 7 1.13 2.98 23.20
CA TRP A 7 0.71 4.39 23.23
C TRP A 7 -0.58 4.60 24.04
N GLY A 8 -1.03 3.60 24.80
CA GLY A 8 -2.28 3.66 25.57
C GLY A 8 -3.56 3.32 24.78
N LEU A 9 -3.45 3.09 23.47
CA LEU A 9 -4.58 2.76 22.58
C LEU A 9 -4.89 1.26 22.46
N THR A 10 -4.04 0.39 23.03
CA THR A 10 -4.17 -1.07 22.94
C THR A 10 -3.91 -1.72 24.29
N THR A 11 -4.50 -2.91 24.51
CA THR A 11 -4.13 -3.77 25.63
C THR A 11 -2.85 -4.52 25.30
N ASP A 12 -1.72 -4.04 25.80
CA ASP A 12 -0.39 -4.58 25.48
C ASP A 12 0.11 -5.58 26.52
N TYR A 13 0.43 -6.80 26.09
CA TYR A 13 1.05 -7.83 26.95
C TYR A 13 2.55 -7.64 27.17
N ARG A 14 3.20 -6.74 26.41
CA ARG A 14 4.62 -6.41 26.55
C ARG A 14 4.77 -4.89 26.59
N LYS A 15 5.56 -4.39 27.55
CA LYS A 15 5.87 -2.97 27.67
C LYS A 15 7.03 -2.59 26.76
N CYS A 16 7.01 -1.37 26.21
CA CYS A 16 8.16 -0.77 25.54
C CYS A 16 8.62 0.45 26.31
N GLU A 17 9.78 0.36 26.95
CA GLU A 17 10.30 1.40 27.84
C GLU A 17 10.53 2.76 27.15
N ARG A 18 10.78 2.75 25.84
CA ARG A 18 10.97 3.97 25.04
C ARG A 18 9.66 4.71 24.72
N ARG A 19 8.50 4.07 24.86
CA ARG A 19 7.18 4.69 24.58
C ARG A 19 6.55 5.06 25.91
N THR A 20 6.77 6.30 26.33
CA THR A 20 6.37 6.83 27.64
C THR A 20 5.17 7.76 27.59
N ARG A 21 4.77 8.17 26.38
CA ARG A 21 3.65 9.07 26.14
C ARG A 21 2.38 8.28 25.79
N GLU A 22 1.23 8.78 26.18
CA GLU A 22 -0.08 8.34 25.67
C GLU A 22 -0.49 9.20 24.47
N LEU A 23 -1.05 8.56 23.45
CA LEU A 23 -1.55 9.23 22.24
C LEU A 23 -3.05 9.10 22.15
N SER A 24 -3.71 10.11 21.59
CA SER A 24 -5.06 9.93 21.07
C SER A 24 -5.03 9.13 19.76
N LEU A 25 -6.19 8.58 19.36
CA LEU A 25 -6.31 7.88 18.08
C LEU A 25 -5.95 8.81 16.91
N ASP A 26 -6.41 10.07 16.95
CA ASP A 26 -6.16 11.06 15.91
C ASP A 26 -4.66 11.38 15.78
N GLU A 27 -3.94 11.48 16.91
CA GLU A 27 -2.50 11.70 16.90
C GLU A 27 -1.74 10.55 16.24
N LEU A 28 -2.14 9.30 16.54
CA LEU A 28 -1.55 8.12 15.92
C LEU A 28 -1.87 8.09 14.41
N VAL A 29 -3.12 8.37 14.03
CA VAL A 29 -3.57 8.40 12.63
C VAL A 29 -2.83 9.48 11.84
N ALA A 30 -2.79 10.72 12.33
CA ALA A 30 -2.10 11.82 11.66
C ALA A 30 -0.59 11.53 11.49
N SER A 31 0.04 10.99 12.53
CA SER A 31 1.47 10.64 12.47
C SER A 31 1.74 9.54 11.43
N THR A 32 0.87 8.54 11.32
CA THR A 32 1.15 7.32 10.55
C THR A 32 0.59 7.34 9.12
N LEU A 33 -0.45 8.14 8.86
CA LEU A 33 -1.11 8.22 7.55
C LEU A 33 -0.95 9.59 6.89
N ILE A 34 -0.60 10.65 7.62
CA ILE A 34 -0.45 11.99 7.03
C ILE A 34 1.03 12.40 7.02
N LEU A 35 1.67 12.43 8.18
CA LEU A 35 3.00 13.03 8.33
C LEU A 35 4.16 12.10 7.91
N PHE A 36 4.07 10.81 8.24
CA PHE A 36 5.16 9.88 7.98
C PHE A 36 5.27 9.40 6.53
N PRO A 37 4.19 8.92 5.88
CA PRO A 37 4.28 8.34 4.55
C PRO A 37 4.29 9.40 3.45
N ARG A 38 4.76 9.01 2.26
CA ARG A 38 4.56 9.76 1.01
C ARG A 38 3.72 8.92 0.07
N TYR A 39 2.72 9.53 -0.55
CA TYR A 39 1.83 8.84 -1.48
C TYR A 39 2.15 9.19 -2.93
N ILE A 40 1.84 8.25 -3.82
CA ILE A 40 1.90 8.44 -5.26
C ILE A 40 0.52 8.14 -5.81
N SER A 41 -0.02 9.08 -6.58
CA SER A 41 -1.32 8.94 -7.23
C SER A 41 -1.28 7.78 -8.22
N PRO A 42 -2.13 6.74 -8.08
CA PRO A 42 -2.22 5.65 -9.06
C PRO A 42 -2.65 6.13 -10.45
N LYS A 43 -3.32 7.28 -10.56
CA LYS A 43 -3.73 7.85 -11.85
C LYS A 43 -2.63 8.61 -12.56
N THR A 44 -1.85 9.41 -11.82
CA THR A 44 -0.89 10.37 -12.42
C THR A 44 0.56 9.96 -12.26
N GLY A 45 0.87 9.03 -11.35
CA GLY A 45 2.25 8.64 -11.02
C GLY A 45 3.06 9.72 -10.31
N LYS A 46 2.43 10.80 -9.84
CA LYS A 46 3.07 11.91 -9.13
C LYS A 46 2.83 11.82 -7.62
N PHE A 47 3.68 12.49 -6.84
CA PHE A 47 3.46 12.64 -5.40
C PHE A 47 2.13 13.34 -5.11
N CYS A 48 1.43 12.88 -4.08
CA CYS A 48 0.18 13.46 -3.62
C CYS A 48 -0.02 13.22 -2.12
N GLU A 49 -1.06 13.85 -1.57
CA GLU A 49 -1.51 13.66 -0.20
C GLU A 49 -2.37 12.39 -0.05
N VAL A 50 -2.61 12.00 1.21
CA VAL A 50 -3.39 10.80 1.55
C VAL A 50 -4.83 10.90 1.07
N GLU A 51 -5.44 12.07 1.14
CA GLU A 51 -6.84 12.33 0.77
C GLU A 51 -7.06 12.06 -0.72
N GLN A 52 -6.12 12.53 -1.55
CA GLN A 52 -6.16 12.28 -2.98
C GLN A 52 -5.99 10.79 -3.27
N THR A 53 -5.04 10.13 -2.60
CA THR A 53 -4.80 8.70 -2.78
C THR A 53 -6.02 7.88 -2.39
N LEU A 54 -6.64 8.17 -1.25
CA LEU A 54 -7.85 7.49 -0.78
C LEU A 54 -9.00 7.67 -1.76
N LYS A 55 -9.20 8.90 -2.29
CA LYS A 55 -10.22 9.17 -3.30
C LYS A 55 -9.99 8.31 -4.55
N GLU A 56 -8.78 8.30 -5.09
CA GLU A 56 -8.44 7.55 -6.29
C GLU A 56 -8.57 6.03 -6.07
N LEU A 57 -8.18 5.52 -4.91
CA LEU A 57 -8.35 4.11 -4.55
C LEU A 57 -9.83 3.72 -4.43
N LYS A 58 -10.68 4.61 -3.90
CA LYS A 58 -12.12 4.38 -3.80
C LYS A 58 -12.77 4.29 -5.18
N GLU A 59 -12.45 5.23 -6.06
CA GLU A 59 -12.94 5.21 -7.45
C GLU A 59 -12.49 3.95 -8.19
N GLU A 60 -11.26 3.50 -7.96
CA GLU A 60 -10.73 2.27 -8.52
C GLU A 60 -11.43 1.02 -7.97
N GLN A 61 -11.71 1.01 -6.66
CA GLN A 61 -12.49 -0.05 -6.01
C GLN A 61 -13.91 -0.12 -6.61
N GLU A 62 -14.60 1.00 -6.74
CA GLU A 62 -15.94 1.08 -7.34
C GLU A 62 -15.93 0.57 -8.79
N ARG A 63 -14.92 0.94 -9.58
CA ARG A 63 -14.74 0.44 -10.95
C ARG A 63 -14.52 -1.07 -10.98
N TYR A 64 -13.71 -1.61 -10.07
CA TYR A 64 -13.44 -3.05 -9.97
C TYR A 64 -14.72 -3.84 -9.65
N PHE A 65 -15.62 -3.30 -8.84
CA PHE A 65 -16.87 -3.98 -8.50
C PHE A 65 -18.01 -3.75 -9.50
N SER A 66 -18.02 -2.63 -10.22
CA SER A 66 -19.06 -2.32 -11.22
C SER A 66 -18.80 -2.96 -12.59
N ASP A 67 -17.56 -2.98 -13.07
CA ASP A 67 -17.21 -3.46 -14.41
C ASP A 67 -16.60 -4.86 -14.37
N ARG A 68 -17.38 -5.87 -14.80
CA ARG A 68 -16.95 -7.27 -14.85
C ARG A 68 -15.76 -7.49 -15.79
N PHE A 69 -15.69 -6.79 -16.92
CA PHE A 69 -14.59 -6.89 -17.87
C PHE A 69 -13.33 -6.25 -17.28
N TYR A 70 -13.46 -5.09 -16.65
CA TYR A 70 -12.35 -4.43 -15.95
C TYR A 70 -11.76 -5.34 -14.87
N ARG A 71 -12.62 -5.90 -14.01
CA ARG A 71 -12.23 -6.88 -12.99
C ARG A 71 -11.47 -8.06 -13.58
N TYR A 72 -11.99 -8.64 -14.66
CA TYR A 72 -11.33 -9.76 -15.33
C TYR A 72 -9.94 -9.36 -15.84
N LYS A 73 -9.82 -8.21 -16.51
CA LYS A 73 -8.55 -7.68 -17.01
C LYS A 73 -7.55 -7.43 -15.88
N VAL A 74 -7.97 -6.81 -14.77
CA VAL A 74 -7.13 -6.55 -13.60
C VAL A 74 -6.62 -7.85 -12.97
N ASN A 75 -7.51 -8.82 -12.74
CA ASN A 75 -7.14 -10.11 -12.17
C ASN A 75 -6.22 -10.91 -13.09
N LEU A 76 -6.48 -10.90 -14.40
CA LEU A 76 -5.63 -11.55 -15.38
C LEU A 76 -4.22 -10.93 -15.37
N LYS A 77 -4.12 -9.60 -15.33
CA LYS A 77 -2.84 -8.88 -15.20
C LYS A 77 -2.12 -9.28 -13.90
N GLY A 78 -2.82 -9.34 -12.78
CA GLY A 78 -2.27 -9.75 -11.48
C GLY A 78 -1.80 -11.21 -11.43
N TYR A 79 -2.44 -12.12 -12.18
CA TYR A 79 -2.13 -13.55 -12.20
C TYR A 79 -1.04 -13.91 -13.19
N LEU A 80 -1.09 -13.34 -14.40
CA LEU A 80 -0.13 -13.66 -15.46
C LEU A 80 1.24 -13.02 -15.22
N LEU A 81 1.29 -11.78 -14.73
CA LEU A 81 2.56 -11.06 -14.61
C LEU A 81 3.55 -11.71 -13.65
N PRO A 82 3.22 -12.14 -12.41
CA PRO A 82 4.20 -12.73 -11.51
C PRO A 82 4.78 -14.05 -12.02
N ARG A 83 3.96 -14.87 -12.69
CA ARG A 83 4.37 -16.17 -13.23
C ARG A 83 5.14 -16.05 -14.54
N ALA A 84 4.70 -15.16 -15.42
CA ALA A 84 5.42 -14.87 -16.65
C ALA A 84 6.74 -14.14 -16.38
N ARG A 85 6.83 -13.30 -15.34
CA ARG A 85 8.05 -12.51 -15.04
C ARG A 85 9.27 -13.40 -14.78
N LYS A 86 9.10 -14.58 -14.18
CA LYS A 86 10.21 -15.54 -13.96
C LYS A 86 10.68 -16.15 -15.28
N SER A 87 9.75 -16.55 -16.15
CA SER A 87 10.05 -17.13 -17.47
C SER A 87 10.60 -16.09 -18.45
N ILE A 88 10.01 -14.90 -18.49
CA ILE A 88 10.48 -13.75 -19.28
C ILE A 88 11.90 -13.37 -18.84
N ARG A 89 12.18 -13.28 -17.53
CA ARG A 89 13.53 -13.03 -17.02
C ARG A 89 14.51 -14.14 -17.40
N ALA A 90 14.08 -15.41 -17.39
CA ALA A 90 14.92 -16.54 -17.82
C ALA A 90 15.25 -16.49 -19.32
N ILE A 91 14.27 -16.14 -20.16
CA ILE A 91 14.43 -15.99 -21.62
C ILE A 91 15.28 -14.75 -21.96
N LEU A 92 15.18 -13.67 -21.20
CA LEU A 92 15.94 -12.43 -21.43
C LEU A 92 17.35 -12.45 -20.82
N LYS A 93 17.63 -13.36 -19.88
CA LYS A 93 18.96 -13.55 -19.26
C LYS A 93 20.11 -13.73 -20.27
N PRO A 94 19.98 -14.52 -21.35
CA PRO A 94 21.03 -14.63 -22.38
C PRO A 94 21.25 -13.37 -23.21
N PHE A 95 20.29 -12.44 -23.25
CA PHE A 95 20.37 -11.21 -24.07
C PHE A 95 21.00 -10.01 -23.34
N LYS A 96 21.48 -10.18 -22.10
CA LYS A 96 22.15 -9.13 -21.28
C LYS A 96 21.38 -7.78 -21.18
N LEU A 97 20.06 -7.78 -21.36
CA LEU A 97 19.25 -6.58 -21.13
C LEU A 97 19.06 -6.35 -19.63
N LYS A 98 19.54 -5.19 -19.13
CA LYS A 98 19.20 -4.70 -17.80
C LYS A 98 17.76 -4.17 -17.82
N ILE A 99 16.86 -4.85 -17.11
CA ILE A 99 15.53 -4.37 -16.72
C ILE A 99 15.51 -4.22 -15.21
#